data_AF-A0A0X1KM65-F1
#
_entry.id   AF-A0A0X1KM65-F1
#
_cell.length_a   1.000
_cell.length_b   1.000
_cell.length_c   1.000
_cell.angle_alpha   90.00
_cell.angle_beta   90.00
_cell.angle_gamma   90.00
#
_symmetry.space_group_name_H-M   'P 1'
#
loop_
_entity.id
_entity.type
_entity.pdbx_description
1 polymer ?
#
loop_
_entity_poly.entity_id
_entity_poly.type
_entity_poly.pdbx_seq_one_letter_code
_entity_poly.pdbx_strand_id
1 'polypeptide(L)'
;MVYYAHAADPFTFGMCFVLYYFSIPVAVLLWLWHNYVYIKKRKYRLKRLAVALLVAFFITSISGFVLLDQYLYLHTPYDEKITCFSSSCITSSALVTEYGFDKEELEAMGLPSFGIIRAYRLFDTGLSHDLKLPTKLNNVIMIRPWLILPVVDVYVYEMSQDGTKEIVDKKHYYLVWPVSPGGFLTEKFNFEFTVMINS
;
A
#
# COMPACT_ATOMS: atom_id res chain seq x y z
N MET A 1 22.45 -6.64 4.52
CA MET A 1 22.59 -5.21 4.16
C MET A 1 22.81 -5.10 2.66
N VAL A 2 21.73 -5.00 1.90
CA VAL A 2 21.69 -4.71 0.45
C VAL A 2 20.53 -3.73 0.22
N TYR A 3 20.44 -2.66 1.01
CA TYR A 3 19.30 -1.73 0.92
C TYR A 3 19.37 -0.80 -0.30
N TYR A 4 20.56 -0.62 -0.90
CA TYR A 4 20.75 0.25 -2.07
C TYR A 4 20.09 -0.26 -3.36
N ALA A 5 19.85 -1.58 -3.46
CA ALA A 5 19.17 -2.17 -4.62
C ALA A 5 17.67 -1.84 -4.64
N HIS A 6 17.07 -1.59 -3.47
CA HIS A 6 15.64 -1.34 -3.32
C HIS A 6 15.27 0.13 -3.12
N ALA A 7 16.22 1.06 -3.32
CA ALA A 7 15.98 2.48 -3.18
C ALA A 7 14.91 2.98 -4.16
N ALA A 8 14.06 3.90 -3.69
CA ALA A 8 13.02 4.46 -4.52
C ALA A 8 13.61 5.47 -5.51
N ASP A 9 13.09 5.45 -6.74
CA ASP A 9 13.33 6.51 -7.72
C ASP A 9 12.74 7.83 -7.19
N PRO A 10 13.57 8.88 -6.98
CA PRO A 10 13.13 10.15 -6.39
C PRO A 10 11.99 10.79 -7.17
N PHE A 11 12.03 10.68 -8.50
CA PHE A 11 11.02 11.29 -9.37
C PHE A 11 9.66 10.62 -9.19
N THR A 12 9.62 9.28 -9.26
CA THR A 12 8.40 8.50 -9.08
C THR A 12 7.83 8.68 -7.68
N PHE A 13 8.67 8.58 -6.64
CA PHE A 13 8.24 8.78 -5.25
C PHE A 13 7.66 10.19 -5.05
N GLY A 14 8.39 11.23 -5.47
CA GLY A 14 7.96 12.62 -5.33
C GLY A 14 6.66 12.94 -6.08
N MET A 15 6.54 12.48 -7.33
CA MET A 15 5.31 12.66 -8.12
C MET A 15 4.12 11.97 -7.45
N CYS A 16 4.25 10.71 -7.06
CA CYS A 16 3.18 9.98 -6.38
C CYS A 16 2.82 10.61 -5.03
N PHE A 17 3.80 11.13 -4.28
CA PHE A 17 3.56 11.84 -3.03
C PHE A 17 2.71 13.10 -3.24
N VAL A 18 3.05 13.91 -4.25
CA VAL A 18 2.28 15.09 -4.62
C VAL A 18 0.87 14.71 -5.07
N LEU A 19 0.74 13.71 -5.95
CA LEU A 19 -0.57 13.26 -6.43
C LEU A 19 -1.44 12.70 -5.29
N TYR A 20 -0.84 11.95 -4.35
CA TYR A 20 -1.54 11.42 -3.19
C TYR A 20 -2.16 12.53 -2.35
N TYR A 21 -1.41 13.57 -1.98
CA TYR A 21 -1.93 14.63 -1.11
C TYR A 21 -2.78 15.68 -1.82
N PHE A 22 -2.45 16.03 -3.06
CA PHE A 22 -3.04 17.19 -3.73
C PHE A 22 -4.14 16.88 -4.74
N SER A 23 -4.30 15.63 -5.20
CA SER A 23 -5.33 15.28 -6.20
C SER A 23 -6.75 15.69 -5.80
N ILE A 24 -7.19 15.34 -4.58
CA ILE A 24 -8.54 15.68 -4.07
C ILE A 24 -8.71 17.19 -3.87
N PRO A 25 -7.81 17.89 -3.12
CA PRO A 25 -7.90 19.35 -2.99
C PRO A 25 -7.92 20.09 -4.32
N VAL A 26 -7.06 19.71 -5.27
CA VAL A 26 -6.99 20.33 -6.60
C VAL A 26 -8.28 20.11 -7.38
N ALA A 27 -8.87 18.91 -7.34
CA ALA A 27 -10.14 18.64 -8.01
C ALA A 27 -11.28 19.54 -7.47
N VAL A 28 -11.34 19.74 -6.16
CA VAL A 28 -12.32 20.63 -5.52
C VAL A 28 -12.08 22.09 -5.93
N LEU A 29 -10.83 22.56 -5.88
CA LEU A 29 -10.48 23.93 -6.26
C LEU A 29 -10.76 24.22 -7.73
N LEU A 30 -10.41 23.31 -8.64
CA LEU A 30 -10.70 23.45 -10.06
C LEU A 30 -12.21 23.49 -10.33
N TRP A 31 -12.99 22.65 -9.63
CA TRP A 31 -14.45 22.70 -9.73
C TRP A 31 -15.01 24.04 -9.24
N LEU A 32 -14.54 24.54 -8.09
CA LEU A 32 -14.95 25.83 -7.54
C LEU A 32 -14.63 26.97 -8.50
N TRP A 33 -13.40 27.02 -9.02
CA TRP A 33 -12.96 28.04 -9.98
C TRP A 33 -13.84 28.03 -11.23
N HIS A 34 -13.99 26.86 -11.87
CA HIS A 34 -14.71 26.76 -13.13
C HIS A 34 -16.22 27.02 -12.99
N ASN A 35 -16.80 26.74 -11.83
CA ASN A 35 -18.24 26.92 -11.58
C ASN A 35 -18.57 28.15 -10.73
N TYR A 36 -17.61 29.03 -10.43
CA TYR A 36 -17.78 30.17 -9.52
C TYR A 36 -18.98 31.06 -9.87
N VAL A 37 -19.15 31.40 -11.15
CA VAL A 37 -20.27 32.22 -11.64
C VAL A 37 -21.63 31.54 -11.43
N TYR A 38 -21.68 30.21 -11.56
CA TYR A 38 -22.89 29.41 -11.34
C TYR A 38 -23.20 29.24 -9.85
N ILE A 39 -22.15 29.06 -9.04
CA ILE A 39 -22.23 28.99 -7.57
C ILE A 39 -22.80 30.29 -7.00
N LYS A 40 -22.33 31.45 -7.48
CA LYS A 40 -22.88 32.76 -7.09
C LYS A 40 -24.38 32.89 -7.40
N LYS A 41 -24.86 32.21 -8.44
CA LYS A 41 -26.27 32.13 -8.85
C LYS A 41 -27.03 30.96 -8.18
N ARG A 42 -26.47 30.30 -7.17
CA ARG A 42 -27.01 29.12 -6.47
C ARG A 42 -27.32 27.91 -7.38
N LYS A 43 -26.68 27.81 -8.54
CA LYS A 43 -26.81 26.68 -9.49
C LYS A 43 -25.60 25.76 -9.40
N TYR A 44 -25.59 24.91 -8.38
CA TYR A 44 -24.47 24.00 -8.09
C TYR A 44 -24.45 22.83 -9.08
N ARG A 45 -23.50 22.84 -10.03
CA ARG A 45 -23.31 21.77 -11.03
C ARG A 45 -22.61 20.55 -10.40
N LEU A 46 -23.26 19.91 -9.42
CA LEU A 46 -22.69 18.84 -8.60
C LEU A 46 -22.26 17.60 -9.40
N LYS A 47 -22.92 17.29 -10.52
CA LYS A 47 -22.53 16.17 -11.38
C LYS A 47 -21.07 16.27 -11.86
N ARG A 48 -20.60 17.49 -12.16
CA ARG A 48 -19.20 17.72 -12.58
C ARG A 48 -18.22 17.55 -11.43
N LEU A 49 -18.63 17.92 -10.21
CA LEU A 49 -17.82 17.70 -9.01
C LEU A 49 -17.67 16.20 -8.75
N ALA A 50 -18.76 15.44 -8.84
CA ALA A 50 -18.74 14.00 -8.61
C ALA A 50 -17.78 13.28 -9.58
N VAL A 51 -17.80 13.63 -10.86
CA VAL A 51 -16.87 13.07 -11.86
C VAL A 51 -15.42 13.47 -11.56
N ALA A 52 -15.17 14.75 -11.23
CA ALA A 52 -13.83 15.21 -10.89
C ALA A 52 -13.28 14.53 -9.62
N LEU A 53 -14.12 14.33 -8.60
CA LEU A 53 -13.76 13.63 -7.37
C LEU A 53 -13.50 12.15 -7.61
N LEU A 54 -14.29 11.48 -8.48
CA LEU A 54 -14.06 10.07 -8.81
C LEU A 54 -12.69 9.88 -9.46
N VAL A 55 -12.33 10.77 -10.41
CA VAL A 55 -10.98 10.76 -11.02
C VAL A 55 -9.90 11.06 -9.97
N ALA A 56 -10.13 12.02 -9.08
CA ALA A 56 -9.19 12.34 -8.01
C ALA A 56 -8.98 11.13 -7.07
N PHE A 57 -10.06 10.47 -6.62
CA PHE A 57 -10.00 9.30 -5.75
C PHE A 57 -9.23 8.15 -6.38
N PHE A 58 -9.45 7.91 -7.68
CA PHE A 58 -8.69 6.92 -8.42
C PHE A 58 -7.18 7.23 -8.41
N ILE A 59 -6.81 8.48 -8.73
CA ILE A 59 -5.41 8.94 -8.71
C ILE A 59 -4.82 8.83 -7.30
N THR A 60 -5.55 9.27 -6.27
CA THR A 60 -5.13 9.19 -4.87
C THR A 60 -4.87 7.74 -4.46
N SER A 61 -5.79 6.82 -4.75
CA SER A 61 -5.67 5.41 -4.34
C SER A 61 -4.47 4.74 -5.00
N ILE A 62 -4.30 4.92 -6.32
CA ILE A 62 -3.13 4.38 -7.04
C ILE A 62 -1.84 4.98 -6.50
N SER A 63 -1.81 6.29 -6.23
CA SER A 63 -0.62 6.95 -5.69
C SER A 63 -0.27 6.41 -4.30
N GLY A 64 -1.27 6.23 -3.42
CA GLY A 64 -1.06 5.63 -2.11
C GLY A 64 -0.56 4.18 -2.19
N PHE A 65 -1.05 3.42 -3.17
CA PHE A 65 -0.60 2.06 -3.44
C PHE A 65 0.85 2.00 -3.92
N VAL A 66 1.27 2.91 -4.80
CA VAL A 66 2.67 3.02 -5.25
C VAL A 66 3.59 3.46 -4.12
N LEU A 67 3.16 4.41 -3.29
CA LEU A 67 3.94 4.83 -2.12
C LEU A 67 4.13 3.68 -1.14
N LEU A 68 3.06 2.94 -0.80
CA LEU A 68 3.17 1.75 0.04
C LEU A 68 4.11 0.70 -0.56
N ASP A 69 4.04 0.43 -1.87
CA ASP A 69 4.99 -0.45 -2.59
C ASP A 69 6.43 -0.03 -2.31
N GLN A 70 6.76 1.25 -2.43
CA GLN A 70 8.13 1.74 -2.22
C GLN A 70 8.61 1.57 -0.77
N TYR A 71 7.76 1.80 0.23
CA TYR A 71 8.11 1.56 1.64
C TYR A 71 8.30 0.07 1.93
N LEU A 72 7.42 -0.80 1.40
CA LEU A 72 7.47 -2.24 1.65
C LEU A 72 8.63 -2.92 0.91
N TYR A 73 8.93 -2.45 -0.30
CA TYR A 73 9.99 -3.01 -1.14
C TYR A 73 11.36 -2.91 -0.47
N LEU A 74 11.63 -1.83 0.27
CA LEU A 74 12.91 -1.65 0.98
C LEU A 74 13.19 -2.74 2.02
N HIS A 75 12.14 -3.26 2.66
CA HIS A 75 12.23 -4.29 3.71
C HIS A 75 11.95 -5.71 3.17
N THR A 76 11.87 -5.86 1.86
CA THR A 76 11.74 -7.15 1.19
C THR A 76 13.15 -7.65 0.84
N PRO A 77 13.54 -8.88 1.22
CA PRO A 77 14.89 -9.40 0.96
C PRO A 77 15.11 -9.85 -0.51
N TYR A 78 14.13 -9.67 -1.39
CA TYR A 78 14.12 -10.14 -2.78
C TYR A 78 13.78 -9.02 -3.74
N ASP A 79 14.42 -9.02 -4.92
CA ASP A 79 14.16 -8.05 -5.99
C ASP A 79 12.87 -8.32 -6.79
N GLU A 80 12.14 -9.40 -6.48
CA GLU A 80 10.93 -9.78 -7.20
C GLU A 80 9.67 -9.47 -6.37
N LYS A 81 9.01 -8.36 -6.72
CA LYS A 81 7.65 -8.09 -6.27
C LYS A 81 6.64 -8.84 -7.13
N ILE A 82 5.76 -9.61 -6.50
CA ILE A 82 4.73 -10.36 -7.21
C ILE A 82 3.53 -9.45 -7.41
N THR A 83 3.25 -9.10 -8.67
CA THR A 83 2.03 -8.37 -9.06
C THR A 83 1.04 -9.35 -9.67
N CYS A 84 -0.11 -9.50 -9.02
CA CYS A 84 -1.17 -10.41 -9.42
C CYS A 84 -2.49 -9.66 -9.61
N PHE A 85 -3.35 -10.19 -10.48
CA PHE A 85 -4.69 -9.63 -10.73
C PHE A 85 -5.82 -10.47 -10.10
N SER A 86 -5.48 -11.67 -9.63
CA SER A 86 -6.40 -12.65 -9.05
C SER A 86 -5.75 -13.39 -7.89
N SER A 87 -6.57 -13.98 -7.02
CA SER A 87 -6.11 -14.88 -5.96
C SER A 87 -5.40 -16.12 -6.51
N SER A 88 -5.79 -16.63 -7.68
CA SER A 88 -5.13 -17.78 -8.31
C SER A 88 -3.67 -17.49 -8.65
N CYS A 89 -3.35 -16.28 -9.15
CA CYS A 89 -1.97 -15.88 -9.41
C CYS A 89 -1.12 -15.83 -8.13
N ILE A 90 -1.72 -15.40 -7.01
CA ILE A 90 -1.03 -15.34 -5.71
C ILE A 90 -0.71 -16.75 -5.22
N THR A 91 -1.69 -17.65 -5.27
CA THR A 91 -1.50 -19.04 -4.84
C THR A 91 -0.52 -19.82 -5.71
N SER A 92 -0.30 -19.41 -6.95
CA SER A 92 0.69 -20.00 -7.85
C SER A 92 2.04 -19.26 -7.89
N SER A 93 2.21 -18.22 -7.07
CA SER A 93 3.40 -17.36 -7.14
C SER A 93 4.59 -17.93 -6.35
N ALA A 94 5.77 -17.36 -6.60
CA ALA A 94 7.00 -17.71 -5.88
C ALA A 94 6.87 -17.57 -4.36
N LEU A 95 5.97 -16.69 -3.86
CA LEU A 95 5.58 -16.65 -2.45
C LEU A 95 5.20 -18.06 -1.96
N VAL A 96 4.25 -18.71 -2.61
CA VAL A 96 3.75 -20.03 -2.19
C VAL A 96 4.74 -21.13 -2.56
N THR A 97 5.28 -21.13 -3.77
CA THR A 97 6.08 -22.25 -4.28
C THR A 97 7.50 -22.31 -3.72
N GLU A 98 8.16 -21.17 -3.50
CA GLU A 98 9.55 -21.13 -3.02
C GLU A 98 9.61 -20.97 -1.50
N TYR A 99 8.74 -20.16 -0.93
CA TYR A 99 8.71 -19.93 0.52
C TYR A 99 7.80 -20.91 1.25
N GLY A 100 7.08 -21.77 0.51
CA GLY A 100 6.32 -22.92 0.99
C GLY A 100 5.16 -22.55 1.90
N PHE A 101 4.52 -21.42 1.64
CA PHE A 101 3.24 -21.14 2.30
C PHE A 101 2.25 -22.23 1.92
N ASP A 102 1.46 -22.68 2.89
CA ASP A 102 0.38 -23.60 2.58
C ASP A 102 -0.70 -22.84 1.81
N LYS A 103 -0.98 -23.32 0.60
CA LYS A 103 -2.02 -22.78 -0.27
C LYS A 103 -3.39 -22.88 0.41
N GLU A 104 -3.66 -23.99 1.09
CA GLU A 104 -4.92 -24.26 1.75
C GLU A 104 -5.12 -23.31 2.94
N GLU A 105 -4.07 -23.03 3.71
CA GLU A 105 -4.11 -22.04 4.79
C GLU A 105 -4.33 -20.61 4.26
N LEU A 106 -3.64 -20.22 3.19
CA LEU A 106 -3.81 -18.90 2.58
C LEU A 106 -5.23 -18.71 2.03
N GLU A 107 -5.78 -19.73 1.36
CA GLU A 107 -7.16 -19.71 0.88
C GLU A 107 -8.17 -19.66 2.05
N ALA A 108 -7.95 -20.46 3.09
CA ALA A 108 -8.80 -20.50 4.29
C ALA A 108 -8.79 -19.16 5.04
N MET A 109 -7.64 -18.48 5.09
CA MET A 109 -7.52 -17.18 5.73
C MET A 109 -8.11 -16.05 4.90
N GLY A 110 -8.39 -16.26 3.61
CA GLY A 110 -9.13 -15.32 2.76
C GLY A 110 -8.24 -14.33 2.03
N LEU A 111 -7.88 -14.69 0.80
CA LEU A 111 -7.16 -13.84 -0.14
C LEU A 111 -8.07 -12.80 -0.81
N PRO A 112 -7.53 -11.62 -1.19
CA PRO A 112 -8.25 -10.72 -2.08
C PRO A 112 -8.53 -11.43 -3.42
N SER A 113 -9.81 -11.49 -3.79
CA SER A 113 -10.29 -12.28 -4.94
C SER A 113 -9.88 -11.69 -6.30
N PHE A 114 -9.98 -10.37 -6.45
CA PHE A 114 -9.62 -9.66 -7.68
C PHE A 114 -9.03 -8.26 -7.40
N GLY A 115 -8.31 -7.74 -8.39
CA GLY A 115 -7.75 -6.39 -8.41
C GLY A 115 -6.23 -6.42 -8.55
N ILE A 116 -5.63 -5.24 -8.72
CA ILE A 116 -4.16 -5.11 -8.75
C ILE A 116 -3.65 -5.39 -7.33
N ILE A 117 -3.06 -6.55 -7.13
CA ILE A 117 -2.54 -7.00 -5.83
C ILE A 117 -1.03 -7.09 -5.95
N ARG A 118 -0.31 -6.48 -5.02
CA ARG A 118 1.12 -6.71 -4.86
C ARG A 118 1.39 -7.40 -3.55
N ALA A 119 2.20 -8.45 -3.61
CA ALA A 119 2.54 -9.26 -2.46
C ALA A 119 4.05 -9.21 -2.18
N TYR A 120 4.40 -9.12 -0.90
CA TYR A 120 5.77 -8.98 -0.41
C TYR A 120 5.99 -9.93 0.75
N ARG A 121 7.21 -10.44 0.87
CA ARG A 121 7.71 -11.04 2.10
C ARG A 121 8.54 -9.99 2.83
N LEU A 122 8.01 -9.45 3.91
CA LEU A 122 8.80 -8.61 4.81
C LEU A 122 9.63 -9.49 5.72
N PHE A 123 10.95 -9.37 5.61
CA PHE A 123 11.87 -10.05 6.48
C PHE A 123 13.01 -9.10 6.84
N ASP A 124 12.93 -8.53 8.03
CA ASP A 124 13.94 -7.59 8.52
C ASP A 124 14.09 -7.69 10.04
N THR A 125 15.24 -7.28 10.55
CA THR A 125 15.54 -7.22 11.99
C THR A 125 15.95 -5.82 12.34
N GLY A 126 15.27 -5.22 13.31
CA GLY A 126 15.49 -3.84 13.70
C GLY A 126 15.02 -3.56 15.12
N LEU A 127 14.94 -2.28 15.48
CA LEU A 127 14.42 -1.85 16.78
C LEU A 127 12.95 -1.45 16.63
N SER A 128 12.13 -1.83 17.59
CA SER A 128 10.72 -1.43 17.65
C SER A 128 10.62 0.09 17.68
N HIS A 129 9.62 0.67 17.03
CA HIS A 129 9.41 2.12 17.02
C HIS A 129 9.21 2.69 18.44
N ASP A 130 8.36 2.05 19.24
CA ASP A 130 7.90 2.57 20.55
C ASP A 130 8.93 2.39 21.67
N LEU A 131 9.47 1.18 21.81
CA LEU A 131 10.31 0.79 22.96
C LEU A 131 11.78 0.58 22.61
N LYS A 132 12.15 0.77 21.33
CA LYS A 132 13.49 0.48 20.79
C LYS A 132 14.02 -0.91 21.19
N LEU A 133 13.13 -1.90 21.28
CA LEU A 133 13.47 -3.29 21.57
C LEU A 133 13.77 -4.07 20.29
N PRO A 134 14.67 -5.07 20.31
CA PRO A 134 14.92 -5.91 19.15
C PRO A 134 13.62 -6.57 18.67
N THR A 135 13.24 -6.30 17.43
CA THR A 135 12.02 -6.84 16.80
C THR A 135 12.38 -7.39 15.43
N LYS A 136 11.79 -8.54 15.11
CA LYS A 136 11.93 -9.18 13.81
C LYS A 136 10.61 -9.07 13.06
N LEU A 137 10.66 -8.50 11.87
CA LEU A 137 9.57 -8.58 10.91
C LEU A 137 9.69 -9.90 10.15
N ASN A 138 8.63 -10.69 10.18
CA ASN A 138 8.49 -11.89 9.36
C ASN A 138 7.01 -12.00 8.95
N ASN A 139 6.62 -11.21 7.95
CA ASN A 139 5.23 -11.09 7.53
C ASN A 139 5.12 -11.24 6.01
N VAL A 140 4.02 -11.82 5.55
CA VAL A 140 3.60 -11.64 4.15
C VAL A 140 2.58 -10.53 4.10
N ILE A 141 2.80 -9.57 3.22
CA ILE A 141 1.92 -8.43 3.05
C ILE A 141 1.37 -8.44 1.65
N MET A 142 0.05 -8.22 1.53
CA MET A 142 -0.61 -7.99 0.26
C MET A 142 -1.28 -6.62 0.30
N ILE A 143 -0.98 -5.79 -0.68
CA ILE A 143 -1.62 -4.48 -0.83
C ILE A 143 -2.51 -4.44 -2.07
N ARG A 144 -3.65 -3.76 -1.96
CA ARG A 144 -4.61 -3.60 -3.07
C ARG A 144 -5.29 -2.23 -3.04
N PRO A 145 -5.23 -1.42 -4.11
CA PRO A 145 -5.91 -0.13 -4.17
C PRO A 145 -7.40 -0.30 -4.45
N TRP A 146 -8.22 0.59 -3.88
CA TRP A 146 -9.63 0.74 -4.25
C TRP A 146 -9.77 1.78 -5.36
N LEU A 147 -10.35 1.39 -6.50
CA LEU A 147 -10.40 2.30 -7.65
C LEU A 147 -11.40 3.46 -7.49
N ILE A 148 -12.36 3.33 -6.56
CA ILE A 148 -13.47 4.27 -6.39
C ILE A 148 -13.29 5.15 -5.14
N LEU A 149 -12.49 4.71 -4.18
CA LEU A 149 -12.25 5.41 -2.92
C LEU A 149 -10.75 5.56 -2.69
N PRO A 150 -10.29 6.64 -2.04
CA PRO A 150 -8.87 6.89 -1.77
C PRO A 150 -8.37 6.01 -0.62
N VAL A 151 -8.47 4.70 -0.80
CA VAL A 151 -8.19 3.65 0.17
C VAL A 151 -7.28 2.60 -0.47
N VAL A 152 -6.36 2.06 0.33
CA VAL A 152 -5.55 0.90 -0.02
C VAL A 152 -5.72 -0.15 1.07
N ASP A 153 -6.14 -1.35 0.69
CA ASP A 153 -6.14 -2.51 1.58
C ASP A 153 -4.72 -2.95 1.84
N VAL A 154 -4.43 -3.30 3.09
CA VAL A 154 -3.17 -3.92 3.52
C VAL A 154 -3.52 -5.17 4.33
N TYR A 155 -3.35 -6.33 3.71
CA TYR A 155 -3.45 -7.63 4.37
C TYR A 155 -2.09 -8.02 4.89
N VAL A 156 -2.02 -8.46 6.14
CA VAL A 156 -0.81 -8.85 6.84
C VAL A 156 -1.00 -10.26 7.38
N TYR A 157 -0.13 -11.16 6.98
CA TYR A 157 -0.09 -12.55 7.42
C TYR A 157 1.20 -12.75 8.21
N GLU A 158 1.06 -12.90 9.52
CA GLU A 158 2.19 -13.08 10.43
C GLU A 158 2.68 -14.51 10.39
N MET A 159 3.99 -14.69 10.20
CA MET A 159 4.60 -16.01 10.08
C MET A 159 5.26 -16.41 11.39
N SER A 160 5.22 -17.71 11.70
CA SER A 160 5.92 -18.26 12.85
C SER A 160 7.42 -17.90 12.83
N GLN A 161 7.97 -17.57 14.00
CA GLN A 161 9.39 -17.25 14.14
C GLN A 161 10.27 -18.50 14.27
N ASP A 162 9.66 -19.66 14.57
CA ASP A 162 10.34 -20.91 14.91
C ASP A 162 10.77 -21.73 13.67
N GLY A 163 10.62 -21.18 12.47
CA GLY A 163 11.01 -21.81 11.22
C GLY A 163 9.94 -22.73 10.61
N THR A 164 8.77 -22.86 11.25
CA THR A 164 7.58 -23.41 10.59
C THR A 164 7.06 -22.38 9.57
N LYS A 165 6.59 -22.84 8.41
CA LYS A 165 6.02 -21.99 7.34
C LYS A 165 4.55 -21.65 7.58
N GLU A 166 4.12 -21.79 8.83
CA GLU A 166 2.75 -21.64 9.28
C GLU A 166 2.44 -20.17 9.52
N ILE A 167 1.23 -19.79 9.13
CA ILE A 167 0.70 -18.44 9.37
C ILE A 167 0.01 -18.44 10.73
N VAL A 168 0.50 -17.59 11.63
CA VAL A 168 0.07 -17.53 13.04
C VAL A 168 -1.09 -16.57 13.23
N ASP A 169 -1.13 -15.48 12.45
CA ASP A 169 -2.16 -14.46 12.56
C ASP A 169 -2.44 -13.77 11.21
N LYS A 170 -3.67 -13.25 11.07
CA LYS A 170 -4.10 -12.43 9.94
C LYS A 170 -4.66 -11.11 10.43
N LYS A 171 -4.06 -10.01 9.97
CA LYS A 171 -4.56 -8.65 10.19
C LYS A 171 -4.91 -8.01 8.85
N HIS A 172 -5.99 -7.23 8.83
CA HIS A 172 -6.41 -6.46 7.66
C HIS A 172 -6.58 -5.00 8.08
N TYR A 173 -5.83 -4.14 7.41
CA TYR A 173 -5.85 -2.70 7.64
C TYR A 173 -6.23 -1.95 6.37
N TYR A 174 -6.69 -0.73 6.57
CA TYR A 174 -7.04 0.20 5.49
C TYR A 174 -6.18 1.45 5.64
N LEU A 175 -5.33 1.72 4.65
CA LEU A 175 -4.73 3.04 4.52
C LEU A 175 -5.77 3.96 3.88
N VAL A 176 -6.32 4.88 4.66
CA VAL A 176 -7.31 5.86 4.20
C VAL A 176 -6.62 7.22 4.10
N TRP A 177 -6.71 7.87 2.93
CA TRP A 177 -6.22 9.24 2.77
C TRP A 177 -6.86 10.18 3.82
N PRO A 178 -6.13 11.14 4.41
CA PRO A 178 -4.77 11.62 4.08
C PRO A 178 -3.65 11.04 4.96
N VAL A 179 -3.80 9.83 5.50
CA VAL A 179 -2.77 9.26 6.39
C VAL A 179 -1.45 9.04 5.62
N SER A 180 -0.32 9.34 6.27
CA SER A 180 1.02 9.07 5.71
C SER A 180 1.26 7.57 5.52
N PRO A 181 1.60 7.08 4.30
CA PRO A 181 1.85 5.66 4.07
C PRO A 181 2.94 5.07 4.97
N GLY A 182 4.09 5.75 5.11
CA GLY A 182 5.19 5.30 5.96
C GLY A 182 4.86 5.37 7.46
N GLY A 183 4.16 6.43 7.90
CA GLY A 183 3.69 6.56 9.28
C GLY A 183 2.69 5.47 9.66
N PHE A 184 1.76 5.17 8.74
CA PHE A 184 0.80 4.07 8.90
C PHE A 184 1.49 2.72 9.07
N LEU A 185 2.45 2.38 8.20
CA LEU A 185 3.20 1.13 8.34
C LEU A 185 3.99 1.12 9.66
N THR A 186 4.63 2.23 10.01
CA THR A 186 5.41 2.34 11.24
C THR A 186 4.56 2.09 12.49
N GLU A 187 3.36 2.65 12.54
CA GLU A 187 2.40 2.45 13.63
C GLU A 187 1.88 1.01 13.68
N LYS A 188 1.51 0.41 12.54
CA LYS A 188 0.90 -0.94 12.52
C LYS A 188 1.88 -2.08 12.77
N PHE A 189 3.13 -1.89 12.39
CA PHE A 189 4.18 -2.90 12.56
C PHE A 189 5.10 -2.61 13.75
N ASN A 190 4.95 -1.45 14.41
CA ASN A 190 5.87 -0.96 15.44
C ASN A 190 7.34 -1.06 14.98
N PHE A 191 7.60 -0.70 13.71
CA PHE A 191 8.89 -0.84 13.07
C PHE A 191 9.15 0.36 12.16
N GLU A 192 10.38 0.84 12.07
CA GLU A 192 10.66 2.06 11.32
C GLU A 192 10.68 1.82 9.80
N PHE A 193 9.64 2.29 9.10
CA PHE A 193 9.56 2.27 7.64
C PHE A 193 10.05 3.61 7.08
N THR A 194 11.25 3.60 6.51
CA THR A 194 11.85 4.76 5.83
C THR A 194 12.01 4.47 4.34
N VAL A 195 12.14 5.51 3.52
CA VAL A 195 12.51 5.35 2.11
C VAL A 195 13.92 5.83 1.94
N MET A 196 14.76 4.98 1.34
CA MET A 196 16.06 5.40 0.83
C MET A 196 15.88 5.92 -0.60
N ILE A 197 16.38 7.11 -0.87
CA ILE A 197 16.37 7.73 -2.20
C ILE A 197 17.78 7.66 -2.73
N ASN A 198 17.98 7.00 -3.88
CA ASN A 198 19.28 7.02 -4.55
C ASN A 198 19.52 8.39 -5.18
N SER A 199 20.66 9.01 -4.86
CA SER A 199 21.12 10.30 -5.40
C SER A 199 21.88 10.13 -6.71
#